data_AF-A0AAE9GG19-F1
#
_entry.id   AF-A0AAE9GG19-F1
#
_cell.length_a   1.000
_cell.length_b   1.000
_cell.length_c   1.000
_cell.angle_alpha   90.00
_cell.angle_beta   90.00
_cell.angle_gamma   90.00
#
_symmetry.space_group_name_H-M   'P 1'
#
loop_
_entity.id
_entity.type
_entity.pdbx_description
1 polymer ?
#
loop_
_entity_poly.entity_id
_entity_poly.type
_entity_poly.pdbx_seq_one_letter_code
_entity_poly.pdbx_strand_id
1 'polypeptide(L)'
;MIQNNYIKVFLFKSILLCSTFPLFADKNSFKFWFPDTNHTYDHLVKDTNCNTQFNNNDPESFEPSKTFLTMYGDSLGDFIDEPAYGYFGWDQYLTLMNFSVEWNVQNLAIGGYTTKSVYDFIKACTDRYERRINFKTAPNVAFEIGGNDFWHNALLLTAMPWKFSSVVGRVAFNTKSILYQLRNPRRNKDILVMGNFPNLSYSPTLGNMNQYFSPMATQPDSGFSYNMSQLQSEQKNAMREEEEASILALLPPSGWITLLYMPIDLDHLHTEFVESILYIKEVYNRVIVNLEIQTGIEELDMLRTQIKNAGASPTMQDDWYWLWLHRIKNNVSMVTSLGMYFSQGAIEQAAQEVNGKYGKVQFLPLYHLFIRQRDCFEFGQCWVANPWLYQDQIGHLNYIGYTVWAGALSAKVIELDWHNSLRNGPPHYDGAVSIPGDDTVVVALPEEQPPQNVEVEEWPIDFWILVCLFTGKCW
;
A
#
# COMPACT_ATOMS: atom_id res chain seq x y z
N MET A 1 5.09 19.30 -54.53
CA MET A 1 4.34 18.29 -53.75
C MET A 1 5.02 17.85 -52.44
N ILE A 2 6.28 18.25 -52.16
CA ILE A 2 7.03 17.83 -50.95
C ILE A 2 6.89 18.83 -49.77
N GLN A 3 6.59 20.11 -50.04
CA GLN A 3 6.47 21.14 -48.98
C GLN A 3 5.23 21.00 -48.08
N ASN A 4 4.15 20.37 -48.55
CA ASN A 4 2.87 20.34 -47.82
C ASN A 4 2.85 19.28 -46.69
N ASN A 5 3.71 18.26 -46.77
CA ASN A 5 3.79 17.21 -45.75
C ASN A 5 4.67 17.63 -44.55
N TYR A 6 5.72 18.41 -44.78
CA TYR A 6 6.57 18.92 -43.69
C TYR A 6 5.83 19.92 -42.81
N ILE A 7 5.03 20.80 -43.40
CA ILE A 7 4.22 21.77 -42.66
C ILE A 7 3.14 21.07 -41.83
N LYS A 8 2.52 20.00 -42.35
CA LYS A 8 1.55 19.19 -41.59
C LYS A 8 2.19 18.42 -40.44
N VAL A 9 3.37 17.83 -40.63
CA VAL A 9 4.09 17.13 -39.55
C VAL A 9 4.58 18.13 -38.49
N PHE A 10 5.05 19.30 -38.91
CA PHE A 10 5.51 20.34 -37.99
C PHE A 10 4.35 20.96 -37.20
N LEU A 11 3.21 21.23 -37.83
CA LEU A 11 1.99 21.70 -37.15
C LEU A 11 1.40 20.62 -36.25
N PHE A 12 1.41 19.35 -36.66
CA PHE A 12 0.95 18.25 -35.79
C PHE A 12 1.86 18.10 -34.57
N LYS A 13 3.19 18.14 -34.74
CA LYS A 13 4.14 18.13 -33.62
C LYS A 13 4.05 19.38 -32.75
N SER A 14 3.82 20.56 -33.32
CA SER A 14 3.70 21.82 -32.57
C SER A 14 2.36 21.91 -31.84
N ILE A 15 1.27 21.38 -32.40
CA ILE A 15 -0.01 21.22 -31.70
C ILE A 15 0.15 20.19 -30.59
N LEU A 16 0.84 19.05 -30.83
CA LEU A 16 1.16 18.06 -29.79
C LEU A 16 1.97 18.69 -28.64
N LEU A 17 3.02 19.45 -28.97
CA LEU A 17 3.86 20.16 -27.99
C LEU A 17 3.09 21.26 -27.25
N CYS A 18 2.27 22.07 -27.95
CA CYS A 18 1.48 23.14 -27.34
C CYS A 18 0.24 22.64 -26.59
N SER A 19 -0.30 21.46 -26.93
CA SER A 19 -1.36 20.77 -26.19
C SER A 19 -0.81 19.95 -25.03
N THR A 20 0.49 19.66 -25.00
CA THR A 20 1.14 19.03 -23.83
C THR A 20 1.48 20.03 -22.72
N PHE A 21 1.69 21.32 -23.00
CA PHE A 21 2.01 22.29 -21.94
C PHE A 21 0.90 22.50 -20.89
N PRO A 22 -0.41 22.50 -21.23
CA PRO A 22 -1.50 22.46 -20.24
C PRO A 22 -1.64 21.08 -19.57
N LEU A 23 -1.27 20.00 -20.28
CA LEU A 23 -1.16 18.64 -19.71
C LEU A 23 0.05 18.47 -18.79
N PHE A 24 0.97 19.43 -18.67
CA PHE A 24 2.06 19.40 -17.70
C PHE A 24 1.80 20.31 -16.49
N ALA A 25 0.65 21.00 -16.46
CA ALA A 25 0.29 21.96 -15.41
C ALA A 25 -0.85 21.46 -14.50
N ASP A 26 -1.45 20.30 -14.83
CA ASP A 26 -2.54 19.71 -14.06
C ASP A 26 -2.00 18.47 -13.32
N LYS A 27 -2.09 18.42 -11.98
CA LYS A 27 -1.60 17.29 -11.16
C LYS A 27 -2.36 15.97 -11.47
N ASN A 28 -3.49 16.04 -12.18
CA ASN A 28 -4.24 14.90 -12.71
C ASN A 28 -3.75 14.40 -14.09
N SER A 29 -2.61 14.89 -14.56
CA SER A 29 -2.01 14.46 -15.82
C SER A 29 -1.12 13.23 -15.61
N PHE A 30 -1.68 12.05 -15.88
CA PHE A 30 -1.01 10.75 -16.06
C PHE A 30 0.41 10.65 -15.47
N LYS A 31 0.54 10.64 -14.13
CA LYS A 31 1.82 10.44 -13.43
C LYS A 31 2.55 9.16 -13.88
N PHE A 32 1.79 8.18 -14.37
CA PHE A 32 2.26 6.89 -14.90
C PHE A 32 3.41 6.98 -15.93
N TRP A 33 3.53 8.06 -16.71
CA TRP A 33 4.52 8.14 -17.80
C TRP A 33 5.93 8.58 -17.37
N PHE A 34 6.11 9.12 -16.16
CA PHE A 34 7.41 9.63 -15.69
C PHE A 34 7.73 9.09 -14.30
N PRO A 35 8.98 8.67 -14.01
CA PRO A 35 9.35 8.14 -12.70
C PRO A 35 9.12 9.18 -11.60
N ASP A 36 8.09 8.95 -10.78
CA ASP A 36 7.50 9.89 -9.82
C ASP A 36 8.42 10.19 -8.62
N THR A 37 9.38 9.29 -8.34
CA THR A 37 10.28 9.40 -7.19
C THR A 37 11.00 10.75 -7.12
N ASN A 38 11.38 11.33 -8.27
CA ASN A 38 12.02 12.64 -8.32
C ASN A 38 11.02 13.80 -8.27
N HIS A 39 9.81 13.64 -8.80
CA HIS A 39 8.85 14.74 -8.88
C HIS A 39 8.20 15.00 -7.52
N THR A 40 7.61 13.98 -6.91
CA THR A 40 6.90 14.13 -5.63
C THR A 40 7.85 14.37 -4.46
N TYR A 41 9.02 13.71 -4.42
CA TYR A 41 10.04 14.01 -3.42
C TYR A 41 10.64 15.41 -3.58
N ASP A 42 11.01 15.82 -4.80
CA ASP A 42 11.61 17.16 -4.97
C ASP A 42 10.60 18.25 -4.66
N HIS A 43 9.35 18.07 -5.09
CA HIS A 43 8.27 18.98 -4.73
C HIS A 43 8.15 19.09 -3.21
N LEU A 44 7.99 17.97 -2.51
CA LEU A 44 7.74 17.99 -1.08
C LEU A 44 8.97 18.41 -0.26
N VAL A 45 10.18 17.96 -0.60
CA VAL A 45 11.38 18.18 0.22
C VAL A 45 12.15 19.43 -0.20
N LYS A 46 12.28 19.69 -1.50
CA LYS A 46 13.08 20.81 -2.03
C LYS A 46 12.23 22.06 -2.23
N ASP A 47 11.06 21.93 -2.84
CA ASP A 47 10.26 23.10 -3.25
C ASP A 47 9.37 23.63 -2.11
N THR A 48 8.71 22.74 -1.36
CA THR A 48 7.83 23.14 -0.26
C THR A 48 8.49 23.07 1.12
N ASN A 49 9.74 22.61 1.20
CA ASN A 49 10.47 22.45 2.46
C ASN A 49 9.70 21.60 3.50
N CYS A 50 9.19 20.46 3.03
CA CYS A 50 8.35 19.51 3.75
C CYS A 50 7.08 20.13 4.32
N ASN A 51 6.53 21.14 3.64
CA ASN A 51 5.30 21.77 4.08
C ASN A 51 4.10 20.88 3.76
N THR A 52 3.59 20.23 4.79
CA THR A 52 2.35 19.45 4.76
C THR A 52 1.23 20.17 5.52
N GLN A 53 1.35 21.47 5.79
CA GLN A 53 0.28 22.22 6.44
C GLN A 53 -0.99 22.22 5.58
N PHE A 54 -2.15 22.37 6.24
CA PHE A 54 -3.45 22.29 5.59
C PHE A 54 -3.57 23.15 4.33
N ASN A 55 -3.94 22.51 3.22
CA ASN A 55 -4.28 23.13 1.96
C ASN A 55 -5.43 22.33 1.34
N ASN A 56 -6.52 23.00 0.99
CA ASN A 56 -7.71 22.36 0.41
C ASN A 56 -7.47 21.61 -0.91
N ASN A 57 -6.31 21.83 -1.54
CA ASN A 57 -6.01 21.31 -2.87
C ASN A 57 -4.98 20.16 -2.88
N ASP A 58 -4.43 19.77 -1.72
CA ASP A 58 -3.30 18.83 -1.67
C ASP A 58 -3.59 17.61 -0.75
N PRO A 59 -3.48 16.37 -1.26
CA PRO A 59 -3.68 15.14 -0.46
C PRO A 59 -2.58 14.91 0.58
N GLU A 60 -1.43 15.57 0.43
CA GLU A 60 -0.36 15.57 1.43
C GLU A 60 -0.65 16.52 2.61
N SER A 61 -1.75 17.28 2.55
CA SER A 61 -2.07 18.28 3.56
C SER A 61 -2.58 17.66 4.86
N PHE A 62 -2.22 18.30 5.97
CA PHE A 62 -2.59 17.92 7.32
C PHE A 62 -3.57 18.93 7.91
N GLU A 63 -4.81 18.50 8.18
CA GLU A 63 -5.83 19.27 8.88
C GLU A 63 -5.80 18.92 10.38
N PRO A 64 -5.36 19.82 11.28
CA PRO A 64 -5.12 19.49 12.68
C PRO A 64 -6.28 18.86 13.47
N SER A 65 -7.51 19.25 13.13
CA SER A 65 -8.72 18.82 13.83
C SER A 65 -9.42 17.63 13.16
N LYS A 66 -8.94 17.16 12.01
CA LYS A 66 -9.58 16.07 11.26
C LYS A 66 -8.63 14.96 10.86
N THR A 67 -7.41 15.29 10.46
CA THR A 67 -6.44 14.30 9.97
C THR A 67 -5.92 13.45 11.13
N PHE A 68 -6.49 12.26 11.30
CA PHE A 68 -6.12 11.34 12.37
C PHE A 68 -5.18 10.22 11.92
N LEU A 69 -4.98 10.03 10.61
CA LEU A 69 -4.09 9.01 10.06
C LEU A 69 -3.18 9.60 8.96
N THR A 70 -1.89 9.32 9.05
CA THR A 70 -0.92 9.57 7.99
C THR A 70 -0.43 8.24 7.42
N MET A 71 -0.43 8.12 6.10
CA MET A 71 0.05 6.94 5.38
C MET A 71 1.38 7.20 4.70
N TYR A 72 2.36 6.34 4.94
CA TYR A 72 3.56 6.24 4.10
C TYR A 72 3.49 4.96 3.27
N GLY A 73 4.08 4.99 2.09
CA GLY A 73 4.13 3.82 1.22
C GLY A 73 4.84 4.10 -0.09
N ASP A 74 4.56 3.27 -1.08
CA ASP A 74 5.13 3.37 -2.41
C ASP A 74 4.06 3.69 -3.49
N SER A 75 4.19 3.13 -4.68
CA SER A 75 3.27 3.36 -5.80
C SER A 75 1.84 2.87 -5.52
N LEU A 76 1.64 1.96 -4.57
CA LEU A 76 0.30 1.54 -4.14
C LEU A 76 -0.46 2.67 -3.43
N GLY A 77 0.24 3.55 -2.71
CA GLY A 77 -0.40 4.72 -2.12
C GLY A 77 -0.38 5.93 -3.06
N ASP A 78 0.69 6.13 -3.83
CA ASP A 78 0.86 7.30 -4.71
C ASP A 78 -0.14 7.30 -5.88
N PHE A 79 -0.44 6.12 -6.43
CA PHE A 79 -1.34 5.98 -7.58
C PHE A 79 -2.76 5.56 -7.21
N ILE A 80 -3.16 5.72 -5.95
CA ILE A 80 -4.48 5.25 -5.52
C ILE A 80 -5.63 6.04 -6.17
N ASP A 81 -5.47 7.34 -6.43
CA ASP A 81 -6.47 8.18 -7.08
C ASP A 81 -6.37 8.17 -8.62
N GLU A 82 -5.40 7.46 -9.18
CA GLU A 82 -5.20 7.36 -10.62
C GLU A 82 -6.25 6.42 -11.25
N PRO A 83 -6.98 6.85 -12.30
CA PRO A 83 -8.00 6.02 -12.97
C PRO A 83 -7.47 4.70 -13.53
N ALA A 84 -6.17 4.65 -13.84
CA ALA A 84 -5.51 3.45 -14.33
C ALA A 84 -5.26 2.41 -13.23
N TYR A 85 -5.45 2.76 -11.95
CA TYR A 85 -5.08 2.00 -10.76
C TYR A 85 -6.21 1.96 -9.73
N GLY A 86 -6.14 2.82 -8.71
CA GLY A 86 -7.11 2.82 -7.62
C GLY A 86 -8.31 3.72 -7.85
N TYR A 87 -8.33 4.62 -8.84
CA TYR A 87 -9.53 5.40 -9.22
C TYR A 87 -10.05 6.42 -8.18
N PHE A 88 -9.77 6.27 -6.88
CA PHE A 88 -10.24 7.14 -5.77
C PHE A 88 -9.19 7.23 -4.66
N GLY A 89 -9.22 8.30 -3.87
CA GLY A 89 -8.38 8.44 -2.68
C GLY A 89 -8.71 7.45 -1.57
N TRP A 90 -7.83 7.39 -0.56
CA TRP A 90 -7.99 6.54 0.63
C TRP A 90 -9.31 6.81 1.37
N ASP A 91 -9.70 8.07 1.51
CA ASP A 91 -10.90 8.46 2.25
C ASP A 91 -12.16 7.81 1.66
N GLN A 92 -12.31 7.80 0.33
CA GLN A 92 -13.46 7.17 -0.32
C GLN A 92 -13.48 5.66 -0.05
N TYR A 93 -12.34 4.99 -0.24
CA TYR A 93 -12.23 3.55 0.02
C TYR A 93 -12.54 3.19 1.47
N LEU A 94 -12.11 4.01 2.42
CA LEU A 94 -12.33 3.77 3.84
C LEU A 94 -13.75 4.14 4.28
N THR A 95 -14.35 5.20 3.73
CA THR A 95 -15.76 5.54 3.93
C THR A 95 -16.65 4.39 3.49
N LEU A 96 -16.34 3.75 2.36
CA LEU A 96 -17.08 2.56 1.92
C LEU A 96 -17.02 1.43 2.95
N MET A 97 -15.96 1.30 3.75
CA MET A 97 -15.84 0.24 4.76
C MET A 97 -16.57 0.57 6.05
N ASN A 98 -16.65 1.86 6.39
CA ASN A 98 -17.32 2.32 7.60
C ASN A 98 -17.84 3.75 7.42
N PHE A 99 -19.16 3.87 7.30
CA PHE A 99 -19.87 5.13 7.10
C PHE A 99 -19.98 5.97 8.38
N SER A 100 -19.74 5.38 9.56
CA SER A 100 -19.81 6.06 10.86
C SER A 100 -18.55 6.87 11.19
N VAL A 101 -17.51 6.76 10.35
CA VAL A 101 -16.22 7.45 10.53
C VAL A 101 -16.05 8.49 9.43
N GLU A 102 -15.85 9.76 9.81
CA GLU A 102 -15.43 10.82 8.88
C GLU A 102 -13.93 10.64 8.60
N TRP A 103 -13.59 9.90 7.55
CA TRP A 103 -12.21 9.63 7.18
C TRP A 103 -11.52 10.90 6.67
N ASN A 104 -10.34 11.17 7.22
CA ASN A 104 -9.42 12.19 6.73
C ASN A 104 -7.99 11.65 6.90
N VAL A 105 -7.47 11.12 5.80
CA VAL A 105 -6.18 10.44 5.73
C VAL A 105 -5.20 11.28 4.91
N GLN A 106 -4.06 11.59 5.53
CA GLN A 106 -2.95 12.22 4.82
C GLN A 106 -2.16 11.15 4.08
N ASN A 107 -1.99 11.31 2.77
CA ASN A 107 -1.21 10.39 1.95
C ASN A 107 0.19 10.96 1.66
N LEU A 108 1.24 10.28 2.15
CA LEU A 108 2.65 10.60 1.91
C LEU A 108 3.38 9.44 1.23
N ALA A 109 2.66 8.58 0.51
CA ALA A 109 3.24 7.52 -0.29
C ALA A 109 3.88 8.08 -1.58
N ILE A 110 5.02 7.51 -1.99
CA ILE A 110 5.77 8.00 -3.15
C ILE A 110 6.24 6.81 -4.00
N GLY A 111 5.89 6.83 -5.29
CA GLY A 111 6.22 5.79 -6.26
C GLY A 111 7.70 5.41 -6.28
N GLY A 112 7.97 4.11 -6.20
CA GLY A 112 9.33 3.54 -6.21
C GLY A 112 10.06 3.57 -4.86
N TYR A 113 9.41 4.00 -3.78
CA TYR A 113 10.02 4.01 -2.46
C TYR A 113 10.32 2.59 -1.96
N THR A 114 11.49 2.47 -1.33
CA THR A 114 11.93 1.30 -0.58
C THR A 114 11.81 1.58 0.92
N THR A 115 12.01 0.58 1.76
CA THR A 115 12.14 0.76 3.22
C THR A 115 13.15 1.86 3.59
N LYS A 116 14.29 1.91 2.90
CA LYS A 116 15.30 2.94 3.10
C LYS A 116 14.80 4.33 2.67
N SER A 117 14.09 4.42 1.54
CA SER A 117 13.56 5.69 1.02
C SER A 117 12.61 6.36 2.01
N VAL A 118 11.70 5.59 2.64
CA VAL A 118 10.77 6.13 3.65
C VAL A 118 11.51 6.69 4.86
N TYR A 119 12.49 5.95 5.39
CA TYR A 119 13.32 6.43 6.50
C TYR A 119 14.04 7.73 6.14
N ASP A 120 14.67 7.77 4.97
CA ASP A 120 15.42 8.94 4.50
C ASP A 120 14.51 10.15 4.26
N PHE A 121 13.29 9.94 3.76
CA PHE A 121 12.29 10.97 3.60
C PHE A 121 11.88 11.60 4.95
N ILE A 122 11.49 10.77 5.93
CA ILE A 122 11.14 11.27 7.28
C ILE A 122 12.33 11.98 7.92
N LYS A 123 13.55 11.47 7.73
CA LYS A 123 14.78 12.09 8.23
C LYS A 123 15.01 13.44 7.57
N ALA A 124 14.89 13.53 6.24
CA ALA A 124 15.09 14.76 5.49
C ALA A 124 14.06 15.83 5.89
N CYS A 125 12.82 15.44 6.17
CA CYS A 125 11.78 16.36 6.63
C CYS A 125 11.89 16.76 8.11
N THR A 126 12.92 16.30 8.81
CA THR A 126 13.09 16.58 10.24
C THR A 126 14.52 17.02 10.61
N ASP A 127 15.38 17.22 9.61
CA ASP A 127 16.79 17.54 9.78
C ASP A 127 17.04 19.00 10.22
N ARG A 128 16.16 19.93 9.83
CA ARG A 128 16.27 21.37 10.10
C ARG A 128 15.04 21.92 10.81
N TYR A 129 15.21 23.02 11.52
CA TYR A 129 14.15 23.64 12.32
C TYR A 129 12.90 23.94 11.49
N GLU A 130 13.05 24.58 10.33
CA GLU A 130 11.93 24.97 9.47
C GLU A 130 11.13 23.76 9.00
N ARG A 131 11.83 22.68 8.61
CA ARG A 131 11.19 21.44 8.17
C ARG A 131 10.46 20.74 9.31
N ARG A 132 11.02 20.70 10.51
CA ARG A 132 10.35 20.08 11.68
C ARG A 132 9.03 20.76 12.06
N ILE A 133 8.93 22.07 11.82
CA ILE A 133 7.72 22.86 12.05
C ILE A 133 6.72 22.70 10.90
N ASN A 134 7.22 22.65 9.66
CA ASN A 134 6.40 22.52 8.45
C ASN A 134 5.85 21.12 8.22
N PHE A 135 6.62 20.10 8.62
CA PHE A 135 6.27 18.69 8.43
C PHE A 135 5.32 18.24 9.54
N LYS A 136 4.04 18.46 9.29
CA LYS A 136 2.93 18.06 10.16
C LYS A 136 2.34 16.73 9.71
N THR A 137 2.14 15.86 10.69
CA THR A 137 1.61 14.50 10.50
C THR A 137 0.66 14.14 11.63
N ALA A 138 -0.28 13.25 11.34
CA ALA A 138 -1.26 12.76 12.29
C ALA A 138 -0.63 12.04 13.49
N PRO A 139 -1.34 11.89 14.63
CA PRO A 139 -0.82 11.13 15.77
C PRO A 139 -0.63 9.65 15.44
N ASN A 140 -1.47 9.12 14.53
CA ASN A 140 -1.39 7.75 14.07
C ASN A 140 -0.75 7.68 12.67
N VAL A 141 0.14 6.72 12.47
CA VAL A 141 0.86 6.51 11.23
C VAL A 141 0.68 5.05 10.81
N ALA A 142 0.31 4.82 9.56
CA ALA A 142 0.36 3.51 8.95
C ALA A 142 1.35 3.49 7.79
N PHE A 143 2.03 2.36 7.57
CA PHE A 143 2.83 2.20 6.36
C PHE A 143 2.87 0.76 5.85
N GLU A 144 2.88 0.63 4.52
CA GLU A 144 3.12 -0.60 3.76
C GLU A 144 4.30 -0.31 2.82
N ILE A 145 5.39 -1.06 2.96
CA ILE A 145 6.62 -0.79 2.23
C ILE A 145 7.49 -2.05 2.18
N GLY A 146 8.23 -2.23 1.10
CA GLY A 146 9.14 -3.37 0.94
C GLY A 146 9.03 -4.09 -0.39
N GLY A 147 7.92 -3.88 -1.13
CA GLY A 147 7.76 -4.46 -2.47
C GLY A 147 8.89 -4.04 -3.41
N ASN A 148 9.20 -2.75 -3.45
CA ASN A 148 10.29 -2.22 -4.27
C ASN A 148 11.69 -2.69 -3.84
N ASP A 149 11.91 -3.00 -2.56
CA ASP A 149 13.17 -3.58 -2.09
C ASP A 149 13.45 -4.92 -2.79
N PHE A 150 12.41 -5.72 -3.05
CA PHE A 150 12.53 -6.97 -3.82
C PHE A 150 12.50 -6.73 -5.33
N TRP A 151 11.66 -5.82 -5.83
CA TRP A 151 11.57 -5.51 -7.26
C TRP A 151 12.91 -5.05 -7.84
N HIS A 152 13.61 -4.13 -7.16
CA HIS A 152 14.93 -3.66 -7.59
C HIS A 152 15.99 -4.78 -7.63
N ASN A 153 15.83 -5.81 -6.80
CA ASN A 153 16.73 -6.95 -6.73
C ASN A 153 16.23 -8.17 -7.51
N ALA A 154 15.09 -8.07 -8.20
CA ALA A 154 14.37 -9.25 -8.67
C ALA A 154 15.15 -10.04 -9.72
N LEU A 155 15.89 -9.38 -10.61
CA LEU A 155 16.76 -10.06 -11.58
C LEU A 155 17.89 -10.83 -10.90
N LEU A 156 18.54 -10.23 -9.89
CA LEU A 156 19.61 -10.88 -9.15
C LEU A 156 19.08 -12.04 -8.31
N LEU A 157 17.97 -11.85 -7.60
CA LEU A 157 17.32 -12.90 -6.82
C LEU A 157 16.74 -14.03 -7.68
N THR A 158 16.38 -13.74 -8.94
CA THR A 158 16.04 -14.77 -9.92
C THR A 158 17.23 -15.69 -10.22
N ALA A 159 18.44 -15.12 -10.34
CA ALA A 159 19.66 -15.89 -10.61
C ALA A 159 20.35 -16.43 -9.34
N MET A 160 20.13 -15.77 -8.20
CA MET A 160 20.77 -16.02 -6.91
C MET A 160 19.73 -16.12 -5.78
N PRO A 161 18.77 -17.05 -5.87
CA PRO A 161 17.69 -17.20 -4.90
C PRO A 161 18.17 -17.44 -3.47
N TRP A 162 19.31 -18.11 -3.27
CA TRP A 162 19.91 -18.35 -1.94
C TRP A 162 20.24 -17.07 -1.17
N LYS A 163 20.20 -15.90 -1.85
CA LYS A 163 20.40 -14.58 -1.25
C LYS A 163 19.12 -13.95 -0.67
N PHE A 164 17.94 -14.59 -0.80
CA PHE A 164 16.69 -14.07 -0.24
C PHE A 164 16.82 -13.70 1.24
N SER A 165 17.46 -14.54 2.06
CA SER A 165 17.64 -14.31 3.49
C SER A 165 18.33 -12.99 3.80
N SER A 166 19.31 -12.59 3.00
CA SER A 166 20.02 -11.32 3.17
C SER A 166 19.13 -10.11 2.87
N VAL A 167 18.33 -10.19 1.80
CA VAL A 167 17.39 -9.12 1.41
C VAL A 167 16.27 -9.02 2.44
N VAL A 168 15.65 -10.15 2.81
CA VAL A 168 14.62 -10.22 3.86
C VAL A 168 15.12 -9.64 5.18
N GLY A 169 16.33 -10.01 5.60
CA GLY A 169 16.95 -9.48 6.82
C GLY A 169 17.16 -7.97 6.76
N ARG A 170 17.60 -7.43 5.62
CA ARG A 170 17.79 -5.99 5.40
C ARG A 170 16.46 -5.22 5.38
N VAL A 171 15.42 -5.75 4.74
CA VAL A 171 14.07 -5.18 4.74
C VAL A 171 13.54 -5.09 6.18
N ALA A 172 13.60 -6.17 6.95
CA ALA A 172 13.15 -6.18 8.34
C ALA A 172 13.96 -5.22 9.23
N PHE A 173 15.28 -5.17 9.03
CA PHE A 173 16.17 -4.22 9.71
C PHE A 173 15.79 -2.77 9.41
N ASN A 174 15.61 -2.42 8.13
CA ASN A 174 15.23 -1.07 7.73
C ASN A 174 13.83 -0.69 8.25
N THR A 175 12.86 -1.61 8.21
CA THR A 175 11.55 -1.40 8.82
C THR A 175 11.68 -1.10 10.31
N LYS A 176 12.53 -1.83 11.03
CA LYS A 176 12.82 -1.57 12.44
C LYS A 176 13.42 -0.18 12.67
N SER A 177 14.29 0.30 11.77
CA SER A 177 14.82 1.67 11.83
C SER A 177 13.74 2.73 11.66
N ILE A 178 12.79 2.56 10.73
CA ILE A 178 11.61 3.44 10.57
C ILE A 178 10.81 3.46 11.87
N LEU A 179 10.56 2.29 12.46
CA LEU A 179 9.81 2.16 13.71
C LEU A 179 10.46 2.93 14.87
N TYR A 180 11.77 2.81 15.05
CA TYR A 180 12.49 3.58 16.07
C TYR A 180 12.42 5.10 15.80
N GLN A 181 12.58 5.51 14.54
CA GLN A 181 12.48 6.91 14.16
C GLN A 181 11.11 7.51 14.50
N LEU A 182 10.02 6.80 14.20
CA LEU A 182 8.65 7.23 14.46
C LEU A 182 8.26 7.16 15.96
N ARG A 183 8.79 6.18 16.70
CA ARG A 183 8.59 6.07 18.17
C ARG A 183 9.52 6.96 18.99
N ASN A 184 10.46 7.66 18.36
CA ASN A 184 11.27 8.67 19.02
C ASN A 184 10.37 9.62 19.83
N PRO A 185 10.66 9.93 21.11
CA PRO A 185 9.80 10.76 21.97
C PRO A 185 9.43 12.13 21.40
N ARG A 186 10.25 12.68 20.49
CA ARG A 186 9.94 13.93 19.77
C ARG A 186 8.77 13.78 18.78
N ARG A 187 8.59 12.58 18.19
CA ARG A 187 7.48 12.25 17.27
C ARG A 187 6.34 11.54 17.98
N ASN A 188 6.66 10.52 18.79
CA ASN A 188 5.75 9.73 19.60
C ASN A 188 4.48 9.28 18.84
N LYS A 189 4.65 8.70 17.63
CA LYS A 189 3.53 8.26 16.78
C LYS A 189 2.99 6.90 17.16
N ASP A 190 1.68 6.69 17.01
CA ASP A 190 1.06 5.38 17.15
C ASP A 190 1.17 4.70 15.77
N ILE A 191 1.80 3.52 15.69
CA ILE A 191 2.28 2.99 14.41
C ILE A 191 1.56 1.69 14.05
N LEU A 192 1.12 1.59 12.79
CA LEU A 192 0.61 0.39 12.18
C LEU A 192 1.51 0.00 11.00
N VAL A 193 2.26 -1.08 11.15
CA VAL A 193 3.00 -1.69 10.05
C VAL A 193 2.07 -2.64 9.33
N MET A 194 1.85 -2.39 8.05
CA MET A 194 1.03 -3.24 7.21
C MET A 194 1.94 -4.19 6.45
N GLY A 195 1.68 -5.50 6.57
CA GLY A 195 2.44 -6.50 5.84
C GLY A 195 2.17 -6.39 4.35
N ASN A 196 3.21 -6.46 3.52
CA ASN A 196 3.03 -6.50 2.07
C ASN A 196 2.27 -7.78 1.66
N PHE A 197 1.87 -7.86 0.40
CA PHE A 197 1.06 -8.95 -0.12
C PHE A 197 1.65 -9.49 -1.43
N PRO A 198 1.31 -10.73 -1.87
CA PRO A 198 1.91 -11.33 -3.07
C PRO A 198 1.66 -10.51 -4.33
N ASN A 199 2.53 -10.62 -5.32
CA ASN A 199 2.26 -10.21 -6.70
C ASN A 199 1.73 -11.39 -7.53
N LEU A 200 1.17 -11.12 -8.72
CA LEU A 200 0.83 -12.14 -9.71
C LEU A 200 2.08 -12.97 -10.04
N SER A 201 1.95 -14.29 -10.13
CA SER A 201 3.11 -15.18 -10.31
C SER A 201 2.73 -16.47 -11.03
N TYR A 202 3.64 -17.45 -11.17
CA TYR A 202 3.24 -18.71 -11.78
C TYR A 202 2.28 -19.48 -10.86
N SER A 203 1.15 -19.92 -11.41
CA SER A 203 0.17 -20.75 -10.72
C SER A 203 0.25 -22.20 -11.24
N PRO A 204 0.27 -23.22 -10.35
CA PRO A 204 0.16 -24.62 -10.78
C PRO A 204 -1.14 -24.95 -11.52
N THR A 205 -2.21 -24.21 -11.22
CA THR A 205 -3.55 -24.46 -11.76
C THR A 205 -3.88 -23.58 -12.97
N LEU A 206 -3.35 -22.35 -13.00
CA LEU A 206 -3.64 -21.38 -14.06
C LEU A 206 -2.47 -21.18 -15.05
N GLY A 207 -1.29 -21.70 -14.73
CA GLY A 207 -0.08 -21.57 -15.54
C GLY A 207 0.65 -20.24 -15.36
N ASN A 208 1.27 -19.75 -16.43
CA ASN A 208 2.00 -18.48 -16.41
C ASN A 208 1.03 -17.30 -16.31
N MET A 209 1.45 -16.22 -15.65
CA MET A 209 0.66 -14.98 -15.50
C MET A 209 0.03 -14.51 -16.82
N ASN A 210 0.78 -14.51 -17.93
CA ASN A 210 0.27 -14.08 -19.25
C ASN A 210 -0.88 -14.95 -19.80
N GLN A 211 -1.15 -16.12 -19.20
CA GLN A 211 -2.20 -17.03 -19.62
C GLN A 211 -3.52 -16.80 -18.88
N TYR A 212 -3.47 -16.25 -17.67
CA TYR A 212 -4.65 -16.09 -16.82
C TYR A 212 -4.94 -14.66 -16.40
N PHE A 213 -3.94 -13.77 -16.46
CA PHE A 213 -4.15 -12.35 -16.16
C PHE A 213 -4.72 -11.63 -17.38
N SER A 214 -5.89 -11.03 -17.20
CA SER A 214 -6.51 -10.16 -18.19
C SER A 214 -6.53 -8.73 -17.64
N PRO A 215 -5.64 -7.84 -18.12
CA PRO A 215 -5.69 -6.43 -17.76
C PRO A 215 -7.08 -5.87 -18.01
N MET A 216 -7.54 -4.98 -17.13
CA MET A 216 -8.86 -4.32 -17.24
C MET A 216 -10.08 -5.26 -17.20
N ALA A 217 -9.93 -6.53 -16.81
CA ALA A 217 -11.08 -7.43 -16.65
C ALA A 217 -12.06 -6.96 -15.57
N THR A 218 -11.56 -6.17 -14.62
CA THR A 218 -12.29 -5.60 -13.49
C THR A 218 -12.18 -4.08 -13.56
N GLN A 219 -12.81 -3.46 -14.55
CA GLN A 219 -12.93 -2.00 -14.62
C GLN A 219 -14.29 -1.55 -14.08
N PRO A 220 -14.33 -0.51 -13.23
CA PRO A 220 -15.59 0.09 -12.83
C PRO A 220 -16.24 0.77 -14.04
N ASP A 221 -17.55 0.79 -14.09
CA ASP A 221 -18.26 1.60 -15.07
C ASP A 221 -18.38 3.06 -14.59
N SER A 222 -18.91 3.92 -15.47
CA SER A 222 -19.13 5.33 -15.15
C SER A 222 -20.12 5.54 -14.00
N GLY A 223 -21.06 4.61 -13.81
CA GLY A 223 -22.05 4.70 -12.73
C GLY A 223 -21.39 4.43 -11.38
N PHE A 224 -20.47 3.47 -11.32
CA PHE A 224 -19.69 3.18 -10.13
C PHE A 224 -18.88 4.40 -9.72
N SER A 225 -18.24 5.03 -10.70
CA SER A 225 -17.40 6.21 -10.52
C SER A 225 -18.17 7.40 -9.97
N TYR A 226 -19.36 7.63 -10.52
CA TYR A 226 -20.28 8.65 -10.04
C TYR A 226 -20.70 8.39 -8.58
N ASN A 227 -21.18 7.19 -8.27
CA ASN A 227 -21.68 6.85 -6.93
C ASN A 227 -20.58 6.86 -5.87
N MET A 228 -19.37 6.40 -6.19
CA MET A 228 -18.23 6.45 -5.26
C MET A 228 -17.81 7.89 -4.95
N SER A 229 -17.92 8.79 -5.93
CA SER A 229 -17.66 10.23 -5.72
C SER A 229 -18.74 10.91 -4.86
N GLN A 230 -20.00 10.48 -5.00
CA GLN A 230 -21.10 10.96 -4.17
C GLN A 230 -21.03 10.46 -2.72
N LEU A 231 -20.46 9.27 -2.51
CA LEU A 231 -20.45 8.59 -1.21
C LEU A 231 -19.96 9.48 -0.06
N GLN A 232 -18.87 10.22 -0.26
CA GLN A 232 -18.29 11.08 0.77
C GLN A 232 -19.13 12.36 1.00
N SER A 233 -19.70 12.94 -0.06
CA SER A 233 -20.63 14.07 0.03
C SER A 233 -21.85 13.69 0.87
N GLU A 234 -22.46 12.56 0.52
CA GLU A 234 -23.69 12.12 1.15
C GLU A 234 -23.50 11.62 2.57
N GLN A 235 -22.38 10.96 2.87
CA GLN A 235 -21.98 10.66 4.25
C GLN A 235 -21.89 11.95 5.08
N LYS A 236 -21.23 12.99 4.54
CA LYS A 236 -21.05 14.25 5.26
C LYS A 236 -22.36 15.01 5.44
N ASN A 237 -23.29 14.91 4.50
CA ASN A 237 -24.64 15.44 4.64
C ASN A 237 -25.37 14.71 5.77
N ALA A 238 -25.36 13.37 5.76
CA ALA A 238 -25.99 12.56 6.79
C ALA A 238 -25.41 12.78 8.19
N MET A 239 -24.08 12.94 8.33
CA MET A 239 -23.45 13.22 9.63
C MET A 239 -23.81 14.60 10.23
N ARG A 240 -24.36 15.53 9.43
CA ARG A 240 -24.89 16.80 9.96
C ARG A 240 -26.25 16.65 10.61
N GLU A 241 -26.98 15.60 10.27
CA GLU A 241 -28.30 15.31 10.80
C GLU A 241 -28.17 14.36 11.99
N GLU A 242 -28.50 14.83 13.19
CA GLU A 242 -28.24 14.09 14.44
C GLU A 242 -28.91 12.70 14.46
N GLU A 243 -30.11 12.59 13.87
CA GLU A 243 -30.84 11.31 13.72
C GLU A 243 -30.11 10.35 12.77
N GLU A 244 -29.75 10.80 11.57
CA GLU A 244 -29.03 9.96 10.59
C GLU A 244 -27.62 9.61 11.08
N ALA A 245 -26.91 10.53 11.72
CA ALA A 245 -25.62 10.27 12.34
C ALA A 245 -25.73 9.16 13.40
N SER A 246 -26.82 9.14 14.17
CA SER A 246 -27.09 8.07 15.14
C SER A 246 -27.34 6.72 14.46
N ILE A 247 -28.05 6.71 13.34
CA ILE A 247 -28.31 5.51 12.54
C ILE A 247 -27.00 4.98 11.94
N LEU A 248 -26.18 5.84 11.36
CA LEU A 248 -24.86 5.48 10.84
C LEU A 248 -23.98 4.89 11.95
N ALA A 249 -24.00 5.44 13.16
CA ALA A 249 -23.24 4.90 14.29
C ALA A 249 -23.71 3.52 14.77
N LEU A 250 -24.96 3.14 14.47
CA LEU A 250 -25.51 1.82 14.80
C LEU A 250 -25.18 0.76 13.74
N LEU A 251 -24.78 1.18 12.52
CA LEU A 251 -24.33 0.22 11.52
C LEU A 251 -23.05 -0.47 12.00
N PRO A 252 -22.98 -1.81 11.93
CA PRO A 252 -21.80 -2.53 12.38
C PRO A 252 -20.55 -2.09 11.60
N PRO A 253 -19.39 -1.97 12.27
CA PRO A 253 -18.10 -1.63 11.65
C PRO A 253 -17.58 -2.85 10.90
N SER A 254 -18.23 -3.20 9.81
CA SER A 254 -18.00 -4.44 9.10
C SER A 254 -17.47 -4.11 7.71
N GLY A 255 -16.26 -4.56 7.40
CA GLY A 255 -15.62 -4.31 6.11
C GLY A 255 -16.50 -4.73 4.92
N TRP A 256 -16.16 -4.26 3.72
CA TRP A 256 -17.01 -4.39 2.53
C TRP A 256 -17.58 -5.79 2.27
N ILE A 257 -16.84 -6.85 2.57
CA ILE A 257 -17.32 -8.23 2.41
C ILE A 257 -18.62 -8.42 3.19
N THR A 258 -18.69 -7.90 4.41
CA THR A 258 -19.87 -7.98 5.25
C THR A 258 -21.00 -7.07 4.78
N LEU A 259 -20.71 -5.93 4.11
CA LEU A 259 -21.73 -5.11 3.43
C LEU A 259 -22.47 -5.90 2.34
N LEU A 260 -21.85 -6.94 1.78
CA LEU A 260 -22.49 -7.83 0.80
C LEU A 260 -23.49 -8.77 1.45
N TYR A 261 -23.14 -9.30 2.63
CA TYR A 261 -23.85 -10.40 3.30
C TYR A 261 -24.80 -9.96 4.42
N MET A 262 -24.71 -8.72 4.91
CA MET A 262 -25.61 -8.22 5.95
C MET A 262 -26.76 -7.38 5.40
N PRO A 263 -27.96 -7.51 6.00
CA PRO A 263 -29.04 -6.55 5.80
C PRO A 263 -28.68 -5.28 6.57
N ILE A 264 -28.12 -4.29 5.88
CA ILE A 264 -28.10 -2.92 6.36
C ILE A 264 -29.54 -2.43 6.27
N ASP A 265 -30.11 -1.92 7.37
CA ASP A 265 -31.43 -1.30 7.37
C ASP A 265 -31.33 0.10 6.75
N LEU A 266 -31.34 0.13 5.42
CA LEU A 266 -31.13 1.33 4.60
C LEU A 266 -32.36 2.23 4.55
N ASP A 267 -33.53 1.77 5.02
CA ASP A 267 -34.79 2.51 4.95
C ASP A 267 -34.81 3.78 5.83
N HIS A 268 -33.81 3.92 6.71
CA HIS A 268 -33.63 5.02 7.64
C HIS A 268 -32.60 6.07 7.18
N LEU A 269 -32.00 5.91 5.99
CA LEU A 269 -31.01 6.85 5.45
C LEU A 269 -31.58 7.62 4.26
N HIS A 270 -31.01 8.79 3.96
CA HIS A 270 -31.25 9.52 2.73
C HIS A 270 -31.19 8.64 1.47
N THR A 271 -32.22 8.76 0.64
CA THR A 271 -32.40 7.95 -0.58
C THR A 271 -31.18 7.98 -1.50
N GLU A 272 -30.57 9.15 -1.72
CA GLU A 272 -29.39 9.29 -2.59
C GLU A 272 -28.17 8.53 -2.05
N PHE A 273 -28.01 8.49 -0.73
CA PHE A 273 -26.94 7.73 -0.08
C PHE A 273 -27.18 6.22 -0.21
N VAL A 274 -28.42 5.79 0.01
CA VAL A 274 -28.85 4.39 -0.16
C VAL A 274 -28.62 3.90 -1.59
N GLU A 275 -29.06 4.68 -2.58
CA GLU A 275 -28.88 4.36 -3.99
C GLU A 275 -27.40 4.21 -4.36
N SER A 276 -26.54 5.10 -3.85
CA SER A 276 -25.09 5.04 -4.07
C SER A 276 -24.49 3.75 -3.52
N ILE A 277 -24.82 3.38 -2.27
CA ILE A 277 -24.35 2.15 -1.64
C ILE A 277 -24.85 0.92 -2.39
N LEU A 278 -26.13 0.86 -2.75
CA LEU A 278 -26.74 -0.28 -3.44
C LEU A 278 -26.12 -0.50 -4.81
N TYR A 279 -25.87 0.57 -5.56
CA TYR A 279 -25.23 0.48 -6.87
C TYR A 279 -23.80 -0.07 -6.77
N ILE A 280 -22.99 0.51 -5.86
CA ILE A 280 -21.62 0.06 -5.59
C ILE A 280 -21.62 -1.43 -5.22
N LYS A 281 -22.53 -1.84 -4.33
CA LYS A 281 -22.73 -3.25 -3.92
C LYS A 281 -23.07 -4.15 -5.10
N GLU A 282 -23.95 -3.73 -6.00
CA GLU A 282 -24.32 -4.52 -7.17
C GLU A 282 -23.11 -4.78 -8.09
N VAL A 283 -22.32 -3.74 -8.38
CA VAL A 283 -21.12 -3.85 -9.22
C VAL A 283 -20.11 -4.80 -8.58
N TYR A 284 -19.85 -4.67 -7.28
CA TYR A 284 -18.96 -5.58 -6.57
C TYR A 284 -19.47 -7.03 -6.60
N ASN A 285 -20.75 -7.26 -6.32
CA ASN A 285 -21.34 -8.60 -6.25
C ASN A 285 -21.11 -9.41 -7.54
N ARG A 286 -21.10 -8.75 -8.69
CA ARG A 286 -20.79 -9.40 -9.98
C ARG A 286 -19.37 -9.94 -10.05
N VAL A 287 -18.43 -9.33 -9.32
CA VAL A 287 -17.02 -9.74 -9.32
C VAL A 287 -16.68 -10.67 -8.17
N ILE A 288 -17.31 -10.51 -7.00
CA ILE A 288 -17.07 -11.36 -5.82
C ILE A 288 -17.39 -12.82 -6.06
N VAL A 289 -18.36 -13.14 -6.91
CA VAL A 289 -18.67 -14.53 -7.29
C VAL A 289 -17.44 -15.25 -7.86
N ASN A 290 -16.48 -14.50 -8.40
CA ASN A 290 -15.22 -15.04 -8.93
C ASN A 290 -14.05 -14.98 -7.93
N LEU A 291 -14.23 -14.35 -6.77
CA LEU A 291 -13.21 -14.26 -5.71
C LEU A 291 -13.27 -15.49 -4.80
N GLU A 292 -12.28 -16.37 -4.94
CA GLU A 292 -12.02 -17.45 -3.98
C GLU A 292 -11.27 -16.90 -2.75
N ILE A 293 -11.92 -16.04 -1.96
CA ILE A 293 -11.40 -15.59 -0.66
C ILE A 293 -12.23 -16.28 0.43
N GLN A 294 -11.64 -17.25 1.12
CA GLN A 294 -12.21 -17.79 2.35
C GLN A 294 -12.26 -16.68 3.40
N THR A 295 -13.43 -16.56 4.02
CA THR A 295 -13.74 -15.59 5.08
C THR A 295 -13.81 -16.24 6.46
N GLY A 296 -13.52 -17.55 6.55
CA GLY A 296 -13.49 -18.30 7.79
C GLY A 296 -12.30 -17.87 8.66
N ILE A 297 -12.60 -17.45 9.89
CA ILE A 297 -11.61 -16.89 10.82
C ILE A 297 -10.52 -17.93 11.14
N GLU A 298 -10.91 -19.21 11.31
CA GLU A 298 -9.97 -20.29 11.64
C GLU A 298 -9.00 -20.58 10.49
N GLU A 299 -9.50 -20.65 9.24
CA GLU A 299 -8.67 -20.87 8.07
C GLU A 299 -7.72 -19.69 7.81
N LEU A 300 -8.19 -18.46 8.03
CA LEU A 300 -7.35 -17.25 7.90
C LEU A 300 -6.27 -17.19 8.97
N ASP A 301 -6.56 -17.59 10.21
CA ASP A 301 -5.57 -17.67 11.29
C ASP A 301 -4.53 -18.77 11.04
N MET A 302 -4.95 -19.92 10.50
CA MET A 302 -4.03 -20.97 10.05
C MET A 302 -3.10 -20.46 8.94
N LEU A 303 -3.65 -19.81 7.92
CA LEU A 303 -2.87 -19.21 6.82
C LEU A 303 -1.88 -18.19 7.35
N ARG A 304 -2.34 -17.26 8.20
CA ARG A 304 -1.48 -16.26 8.83
C ARG A 304 -0.34 -16.91 9.59
N THR A 305 -0.62 -17.94 10.38
CA THR A 305 0.39 -18.66 11.17
C THR A 305 1.41 -19.34 10.26
N GLN A 306 0.97 -19.95 9.16
CA GLN A 306 1.84 -20.55 8.16
C GLN A 306 2.75 -19.51 7.49
N ILE A 307 2.18 -18.38 7.03
CA ILE A 307 2.92 -17.28 6.39
C ILE A 307 3.96 -16.70 7.35
N LYS A 308 3.57 -16.45 8.60
CA LYS A 308 4.46 -15.93 9.64
C LYS A 308 5.67 -16.84 9.88
N ASN A 309 5.45 -18.15 9.83
CA ASN A 309 6.47 -19.17 10.12
C ASN A 309 7.21 -19.68 8.88
N ALA A 310 6.99 -19.07 7.70
CA ALA A 310 7.60 -19.51 6.45
C ALA A 310 9.15 -19.51 6.47
N GLY A 311 9.76 -18.69 7.33
CA GLY A 311 11.20 -18.52 7.40
C GLY A 311 11.80 -17.87 6.14
N ALA A 312 13.13 -17.87 6.04
CA ALA A 312 13.87 -17.19 4.96
C ALA A 312 14.80 -18.11 4.15
N SER A 313 14.58 -19.42 4.19
CA SER A 313 15.46 -20.41 3.56
C SER A 313 14.94 -20.87 2.20
N PRO A 314 15.66 -20.54 1.11
CA PRO A 314 15.82 -21.40 -0.05
C PRO A 314 17.17 -22.10 0.07
N THR A 315 17.21 -23.23 0.73
CA THR A 315 18.27 -24.22 0.57
C THR A 315 17.85 -25.22 -0.50
N MET A 316 18.80 -25.97 -1.05
CA MET A 316 18.54 -27.17 -1.87
C MET A 316 17.80 -28.29 -1.09
N GLN A 317 17.21 -28.02 0.07
CA GLN A 317 16.43 -28.95 0.88
C GLN A 317 14.95 -28.53 0.98
N ASP A 318 14.60 -27.33 0.50
CA ASP A 318 13.23 -26.83 0.56
C ASP A 318 12.43 -27.31 -0.67
N ASP A 319 11.32 -28.03 -0.46
CA ASP A 319 10.51 -28.62 -1.54
C ASP A 319 10.00 -27.58 -2.54
N TRP A 320 9.65 -26.38 -2.06
CA TRP A 320 9.23 -25.27 -2.91
C TRP A 320 10.37 -24.75 -3.80
N TYR A 321 11.61 -24.81 -3.30
CA TYR A 321 12.79 -24.36 -4.02
C TYR A 321 13.14 -25.32 -5.17
N TRP A 322 12.98 -26.64 -4.94
CA TRP A 322 13.10 -27.63 -6.01
C TRP A 322 12.00 -27.51 -7.06
N LEU A 323 10.76 -27.23 -6.65
CA LEU A 323 9.65 -26.91 -7.56
C LEU A 323 9.95 -25.66 -8.40
N TRP A 324 10.52 -24.62 -7.78
CA TRP A 324 10.95 -23.40 -8.45
C TRP A 324 12.00 -23.70 -9.53
N LEU A 325 13.08 -24.43 -9.20
CA LEU A 325 14.13 -24.81 -10.15
C LEU A 325 13.62 -25.63 -11.35
N HIS A 326 12.67 -26.56 -11.13
CA HIS A 326 12.25 -27.52 -12.16
C HIS A 326 11.05 -27.09 -12.99
N ARG A 327 10.13 -26.33 -12.41
CA ARG A 327 8.83 -26.05 -13.04
C ARG A 327 8.64 -24.60 -13.44
N ILE A 328 9.35 -23.68 -12.81
CA ILE A 328 9.03 -22.25 -12.90
C ILE A 328 10.26 -21.48 -13.39
N LYS A 329 10.33 -21.26 -14.70
CA LYS A 329 11.38 -20.45 -15.31
C LYS A 329 11.29 -19.00 -14.80
N ASN A 330 12.22 -18.59 -13.94
CA ASN A 330 12.73 -17.23 -13.76
C ASN A 330 11.71 -16.08 -13.96
N ASN A 331 10.60 -16.09 -13.21
CA ASN A 331 9.62 -15.01 -13.24
C ASN A 331 9.95 -13.95 -12.18
N VAL A 332 10.27 -12.73 -12.65
CA VAL A 332 10.56 -11.55 -11.82
C VAL A 332 9.44 -11.25 -10.83
N SER A 333 8.17 -11.37 -11.22
CA SER A 333 7.05 -11.07 -10.34
C SER A 333 6.92 -12.08 -9.19
N MET A 334 7.25 -13.35 -9.44
CA MET A 334 7.26 -14.40 -8.42
C MET A 334 8.33 -14.14 -7.36
N VAL A 335 9.50 -13.64 -7.77
CA VAL A 335 10.57 -13.29 -6.84
C VAL A 335 10.13 -12.21 -5.87
N THR A 336 9.40 -11.19 -6.35
CA THR A 336 8.80 -10.17 -5.49
C THR A 336 7.79 -10.78 -4.53
N SER A 337 6.88 -11.64 -5.00
CA SER A 337 5.88 -12.32 -4.15
C SER A 337 6.50 -13.17 -3.04
N LEU A 338 7.57 -13.92 -3.37
CA LEU A 338 8.32 -14.75 -2.43
C LEU A 338 9.07 -13.88 -1.41
N GLY A 339 9.69 -12.80 -1.86
CA GLY A 339 10.35 -11.85 -0.96
C GLY A 339 9.37 -11.25 0.06
N MET A 340 8.20 -10.83 -0.41
CA MET A 340 7.13 -10.33 0.43
C MET A 340 6.57 -11.41 1.37
N TYR A 341 6.53 -12.68 0.95
CA TYR A 341 6.14 -13.82 1.78
C TYR A 341 7.13 -14.06 2.93
N PHE A 342 8.42 -14.21 2.60
CA PHE A 342 9.46 -14.52 3.57
C PHE A 342 9.73 -13.37 4.56
N SER A 343 9.41 -12.14 4.18
CA SER A 343 9.59 -10.98 5.05
C SER A 343 8.47 -10.79 6.07
N GLN A 344 7.29 -11.41 5.90
CA GLN A 344 6.15 -11.20 6.81
C GLN A 344 6.51 -11.48 8.28
N GLY A 345 7.08 -12.65 8.56
CA GLY A 345 7.43 -13.04 9.92
C GLY A 345 8.48 -12.13 10.56
N ALA A 346 9.51 -11.74 9.79
CA ALA A 346 10.58 -10.88 10.27
C ALA A 346 10.11 -9.44 10.53
N ILE A 347 9.22 -8.91 9.68
CA ILE A 347 8.61 -7.58 9.85
C ILE A 347 7.66 -7.58 11.06
N GLU A 348 6.80 -8.61 11.20
CA GLU A 348 5.92 -8.74 12.36
C GLU A 348 6.73 -8.83 13.66
N GLN A 349 7.83 -9.60 13.66
CA GLN A 349 8.73 -9.68 14.80
C GLN A 349 9.38 -8.32 15.13
N ALA A 350 9.86 -7.59 14.11
CA ALA A 350 10.41 -6.24 14.32
C ALA A 350 9.39 -5.29 14.95
N ALA A 351 8.13 -5.32 14.49
CA ALA A 351 7.03 -4.57 15.09
C ALA A 351 6.80 -4.96 16.55
N GLN A 352 6.78 -6.25 16.86
CA GLN A 352 6.61 -6.77 18.23
C GLN A 352 7.77 -6.35 19.15
N GLU A 353 9.01 -6.40 18.68
CA GLU A 353 10.20 -6.00 19.44
C GLU A 353 10.18 -4.51 19.80
N VAL A 354 9.85 -3.65 18.85
CA VAL A 354 9.74 -2.20 19.11
C VAL A 354 8.53 -1.92 20.00
N ASN A 355 7.40 -2.59 19.79
CA ASN A 355 6.22 -2.47 20.65
C ASN A 355 6.54 -2.85 22.11
N GLY A 356 7.24 -3.95 22.34
CA GLY A 356 7.62 -4.40 23.69
C GLY A 356 8.51 -3.39 24.43
N LYS A 357 9.22 -2.52 23.69
CA LYS A 357 10.13 -1.53 24.27
C LYS A 357 9.55 -0.12 24.38
N TYR A 358 8.83 0.34 23.37
CA TYR A 358 8.35 1.74 23.27
C TYR A 358 6.82 1.86 23.19
N GLY A 359 6.11 0.73 23.18
CA GLY A 359 4.66 0.65 23.05
C GLY A 359 4.14 1.18 21.71
N LYS A 360 2.84 0.98 21.50
CA LYS A 360 2.06 1.58 20.41
C LYS A 360 2.56 1.29 19.00
N VAL A 361 3.10 0.08 18.79
CA VAL A 361 3.42 -0.43 17.46
C VAL A 361 2.62 -1.69 17.23
N GLN A 362 1.86 -1.72 16.14
CA GLN A 362 0.97 -2.81 15.76
C GLN A 362 1.34 -3.32 14.37
N PHE A 363 0.98 -4.57 14.09
CA PHE A 363 1.15 -5.18 12.78
C PHE A 363 -0.20 -5.60 12.21
N LEU A 364 -0.47 -5.24 10.95
CA LEU A 364 -1.64 -5.68 10.19
C LEU A 364 -1.20 -6.70 9.13
N PRO A 365 -1.48 -8.00 9.31
CA PRO A 365 -1.18 -9.00 8.29
C PRO A 365 -2.14 -8.84 7.12
N LEU A 366 -1.65 -8.53 5.92
CA LEU A 366 -2.49 -8.44 4.72
C LEU A 366 -2.27 -9.61 3.75
N TYR A 367 -1.10 -10.25 3.78
CA TYR A 367 -0.68 -11.25 2.80
C TYR A 367 -1.74 -12.33 2.49
N HIS A 368 -2.37 -12.87 3.54
CA HIS A 368 -3.37 -13.94 3.45
C HIS A 368 -4.68 -13.52 2.75
N LEU A 369 -4.97 -12.22 2.65
CA LEU A 369 -6.16 -11.68 1.98
C LEU A 369 -6.01 -11.60 0.45
N PHE A 370 -4.76 -11.57 -0.02
CA PHE A 370 -4.44 -11.36 -1.43
C PHE A 370 -3.93 -12.61 -2.15
N ILE A 371 -3.65 -13.70 -1.42
CA ILE A 371 -3.25 -14.96 -2.04
C ILE A 371 -4.43 -15.63 -2.74
N ARG A 372 -4.13 -16.36 -3.82
CA ARG A 372 -5.02 -17.36 -4.37
C ARG A 372 -4.98 -18.59 -3.46
N GLN A 373 -5.93 -18.66 -2.54
CA GLN A 373 -5.95 -19.65 -1.46
C GLN A 373 -5.94 -21.09 -1.97
N ARG A 374 -6.59 -21.38 -3.10
CA ARG A 374 -6.55 -22.70 -3.72
C ARG A 374 -5.12 -23.16 -4.04
N ASP A 375 -4.27 -22.28 -4.57
CA ASP A 375 -2.87 -22.62 -4.84
C ASP A 375 -2.06 -22.82 -3.54
N CYS A 376 -2.38 -22.07 -2.50
CA CYS A 376 -1.76 -22.22 -1.18
C CYS A 376 -2.16 -23.54 -0.49
N PHE A 377 -3.46 -23.85 -0.40
CA PHE A 377 -3.96 -25.04 0.30
C PHE A 377 -3.75 -26.35 -0.46
N GLU A 378 -3.99 -26.37 -1.78
CA GLU A 378 -3.88 -27.61 -2.56
C GLU A 378 -2.43 -27.92 -2.97
N PHE A 379 -1.58 -26.89 -3.14
CA PHE A 379 -0.24 -27.04 -3.72
C PHE A 379 0.90 -26.44 -2.86
N GLY A 380 0.59 -25.83 -1.72
CA GLY A 380 1.58 -25.17 -0.86
C GLY A 380 2.18 -23.90 -1.46
N GLN A 381 1.60 -23.36 -2.54
CA GLN A 381 2.14 -22.21 -3.29
C GLN A 381 1.55 -20.90 -2.76
N CYS A 382 1.87 -20.56 -1.52
CA CYS A 382 1.32 -19.40 -0.83
C CYS A 382 2.00 -18.08 -1.23
N TRP A 383 2.26 -17.90 -2.53
CA TRP A 383 2.86 -16.68 -3.11
C TRP A 383 2.24 -16.30 -4.47
N VAL A 384 1.16 -16.99 -4.83
CA VAL A 384 0.36 -16.65 -6.01
C VAL A 384 -0.72 -15.70 -5.57
N ALA A 385 -0.73 -14.49 -6.13
CA ALA A 385 -1.79 -13.55 -5.86
C ALA A 385 -3.10 -13.91 -6.57
N ASN A 386 -4.23 -13.48 -6.02
CA ASN A 386 -5.53 -13.61 -6.67
C ASN A 386 -5.63 -12.60 -7.84
N PRO A 387 -5.74 -13.06 -9.10
CA PRO A 387 -5.70 -12.18 -10.28
C PRO A 387 -6.77 -11.10 -10.32
N TRP A 388 -7.92 -11.33 -9.67
CA TRP A 388 -9.04 -10.41 -9.68
C TRP A 388 -8.83 -9.16 -8.82
N LEU A 389 -7.76 -9.11 -8.03
CA LEU A 389 -7.43 -7.97 -7.16
C LEU A 389 -6.40 -7.01 -7.78
N TYR A 390 -5.82 -7.37 -8.93
CA TYR A 390 -4.73 -6.63 -9.55
C TYR A 390 -5.17 -5.96 -10.84
N GLN A 391 -4.55 -4.82 -11.11
CA GLN A 391 -4.78 -4.01 -12.29
C GLN A 391 -3.70 -4.23 -13.36
N ASP A 392 -2.48 -4.58 -12.93
CA ASP A 392 -1.37 -4.88 -13.82
C ASP A 392 -0.50 -6.04 -13.32
N GLN A 393 0.53 -6.34 -14.13
CA GLN A 393 1.48 -7.42 -13.90
C GLN A 393 2.63 -7.07 -12.95
N ILE A 394 2.75 -5.79 -12.56
CA ILE A 394 3.83 -5.29 -11.71
C ILE A 394 3.38 -5.15 -10.25
N GLY A 395 2.11 -5.41 -9.96
CA GLY A 395 1.61 -5.62 -8.60
C GLY A 395 0.70 -4.52 -8.10
N HIS A 396 0.24 -3.62 -8.97
CA HIS A 396 -0.73 -2.60 -8.55
C HIS A 396 -2.13 -3.19 -8.40
N LEU A 397 -2.80 -2.77 -7.34
CA LEU A 397 -4.17 -3.17 -7.05
C LEU A 397 -5.14 -2.48 -8.01
N ASN A 398 -6.23 -3.17 -8.32
CA ASN A 398 -7.42 -2.55 -8.90
C ASN A 398 -8.36 -2.09 -7.76
N TYR A 399 -9.51 -1.50 -8.11
CA TYR A 399 -10.46 -0.98 -7.13
C TYR A 399 -10.99 -2.03 -6.13
N ILE A 400 -11.03 -3.31 -6.53
CA ILE A 400 -11.44 -4.42 -5.66
C ILE A 400 -10.31 -4.76 -4.69
N GLY A 401 -9.07 -4.80 -5.18
CA GLY A 401 -7.88 -4.96 -4.35
C GLY A 401 -7.77 -3.88 -3.28
N TYR A 402 -7.95 -2.61 -3.65
CA TYR A 402 -7.97 -1.50 -2.68
C TYR A 402 -9.12 -1.60 -1.69
N THR A 403 -10.25 -2.17 -2.10
CA THR A 403 -11.39 -2.42 -1.22
C THR A 403 -11.11 -3.52 -0.19
N VAL A 404 -10.46 -4.63 -0.58
CA VAL A 404 -9.93 -5.64 0.36
C VAL A 404 -8.97 -5.01 1.35
N TRP A 405 -8.03 -4.23 0.83
CA TRP A 405 -7.02 -3.53 1.61
C TRP A 405 -7.64 -2.58 2.64
N ALA A 406 -8.56 -1.72 2.18
CA ALA A 406 -9.24 -0.72 3.01
C ALA A 406 -10.12 -1.38 4.06
N GLY A 407 -10.76 -2.51 3.74
CA GLY A 407 -11.55 -3.28 4.70
C GLY A 407 -10.71 -3.73 5.90
N ALA A 408 -9.52 -4.26 5.65
CA ALA A 408 -8.59 -4.68 6.70
C ALA A 408 -8.04 -3.48 7.50
N LEU A 409 -7.64 -2.40 6.81
CA LEU A 409 -7.17 -1.19 7.49
C LEU A 409 -8.25 -0.57 8.36
N SER A 410 -9.45 -0.38 7.83
CA SER A 410 -10.59 0.24 8.52
C SER A 410 -10.92 -0.52 9.80
N ALA A 411 -11.08 -1.85 9.70
CA ALA A 411 -11.30 -2.70 10.87
C ALA A 411 -10.23 -2.51 11.94
N LYS A 412 -8.95 -2.44 11.53
CA LYS A 412 -7.83 -2.26 12.47
C LYS A 412 -7.80 -0.87 13.10
N VAL A 413 -8.07 0.18 12.34
CA VAL A 413 -8.17 1.57 12.83
C VAL A 413 -9.27 1.70 13.88
N ILE A 414 -10.40 1.01 13.68
CA ILE A 414 -11.52 0.99 14.62
C ILE A 414 -11.18 0.19 15.87
N GLU A 415 -10.59 -1.00 15.71
CA GLU A 415 -10.10 -1.83 16.82
C GLU A 415 -9.15 -1.04 17.74
N LEU A 416 -8.29 -0.20 17.14
CA LEU A 416 -7.32 0.63 17.85
C LEU A 416 -7.89 1.98 18.35
N ASP A 417 -9.16 2.27 18.08
CA ASP A 417 -9.84 3.53 18.43
C ASP A 417 -9.18 4.79 17.83
N TRP A 418 -8.44 4.65 16.73
CA TRP A 418 -7.66 5.73 16.14
C TRP A 418 -8.50 6.84 15.52
N HIS A 419 -9.67 6.50 14.99
CA HIS A 419 -10.66 7.45 14.47
C HIS A 419 -11.15 8.44 15.55
N ASN A 420 -10.97 8.11 16.84
CA ASN A 420 -11.33 8.97 17.97
C ASN A 420 -10.13 9.67 18.62
N SER A 421 -8.93 9.52 18.05
CA SER A 421 -7.68 10.07 18.63
C SER A 421 -7.67 11.59 18.77
N LEU A 422 -8.52 12.31 18.02
CA LEU A 422 -8.63 13.77 18.04
C LEU A 422 -9.75 14.31 18.95
N ARG A 423 -10.50 13.44 19.64
CA ARG A 423 -11.63 13.86 20.51
C ARG A 423 -11.23 14.86 21.60
N ASN A 424 -9.97 14.81 22.05
CA ASN A 424 -9.43 15.68 23.09
C ASN A 424 -8.65 16.89 22.54
N GLY A 425 -8.77 17.18 21.24
CA GLY A 425 -8.09 18.27 20.58
C GLY A 425 -7.04 17.80 19.56
N PRO A 426 -6.36 18.75 18.87
CA PRO A 426 -5.35 18.44 17.87
C PRO A 426 -4.18 17.67 18.48
N PRO A 427 -3.40 16.93 17.65
CA PRO A 427 -2.27 16.18 18.14
C PRO A 427 -1.20 17.10 18.73
N HIS A 428 -0.30 16.49 19.51
CA HIS A 428 0.81 17.20 20.13
C HIS A 428 1.58 18.07 19.12
N TYR A 429 1.86 19.32 19.52
CA TYR A 429 2.48 20.35 18.67
C TYR A 429 1.79 20.59 17.33
N ASP A 430 0.47 20.42 17.25
CA ASP A 430 -0.29 20.63 16.02
C ASP A 430 0.22 19.71 14.88
N GLY A 431 0.66 18.51 15.24
CA GLY A 431 1.20 17.51 14.31
C GLY A 431 2.68 17.67 13.98
N ALA A 432 3.35 18.73 14.45
CA ALA A 432 4.76 18.97 14.22
C ALA A 432 5.68 18.00 14.98
N VAL A 433 6.89 17.80 14.45
CA VAL A 433 7.88 16.87 15.01
C VAL A 433 8.66 17.46 16.20
N SER A 434 8.56 18.77 16.42
CA SER A 434 9.25 19.45 17.52
C SER A 434 8.37 20.51 18.17
N ILE A 435 8.74 20.90 19.40
CA ILE A 435 8.15 22.03 20.09
C ILE A 435 8.48 23.31 19.31
N PRO A 436 7.51 24.18 19.01
CA PRO A 436 7.79 25.52 18.47
C PRO A 436 8.77 26.28 19.37
N GLY A 437 9.90 26.74 18.83
CA GLY A 437 10.97 27.40 19.59
C GLY A 437 12.01 26.47 20.23
N ASP A 438 11.94 25.15 19.99
CA ASP A 438 12.99 24.20 20.35
C ASP A 438 13.87 23.88 19.12
N ASP A 439 15.10 24.41 19.13
CA ASP A 439 16.07 24.22 18.06
C ASP A 439 16.79 22.86 18.10
N THR A 440 16.50 22.03 19.12
CA THR A 440 17.18 20.74 19.24
C THR A 440 16.82 19.83 18.08
N VAL A 441 17.86 19.31 17.44
CA VAL A 441 17.73 18.31 16.39
C VAL A 441 17.14 17.05 17.00
N VAL A 442 16.29 16.35 16.24
CA VAL A 442 15.86 15.00 16.64
C VAL A 442 17.11 14.12 16.71
N VAL A 443 17.49 13.73 17.92
CA VAL A 443 18.56 12.76 18.15
C VAL A 443 17.96 11.36 18.04
N ALA A 444 18.61 10.51 17.24
CA ALA A 444 18.24 9.11 17.07
C ALA A 444 18.24 8.36 18.41
N LEU A 445 17.35 7.36 18.54
CA LEU A 445 17.38 6.50 19.73
C LEU A 445 18.69 5.69 19.78
N PRO A 446 19.19 5.30 20.96
CA PRO A 446 20.44 4.52 21.07
C PRO A 446 20.46 3.23 20.22
N GLU A 447 19.28 2.63 20.02
CA GLU A 447 19.07 1.41 19.24
C GLU A 447 18.75 1.69 17.77
N GLU A 448 18.43 2.94 17.43
CA GLU A 448 18.16 3.34 16.05
C GLU A 448 19.48 3.34 15.28
N GLN A 449 19.59 2.40 14.36
CA GLN A 449 20.67 2.36 13.38
C GLN A 449 20.15 2.88 12.04
N PRO A 450 20.94 3.66 11.30
CA PRO A 450 20.54 4.10 9.96
C PRO A 450 20.30 2.88 9.06
N PRO A 451 19.31 2.95 8.16
CA PRO A 451 18.99 1.86 7.25
C PRO A 451 20.17 1.57 6.32
N GLN A 452 20.25 0.33 5.87
CA GLN A 452 21.23 -0.13 4.88
C GLN A 452 20.59 -0.19 3.50
N ASN A 453 21.41 -0.09 2.45
CA ASN A 453 20.93 -0.38 1.10
C ASN A 453 20.46 -1.84 1.03
N VAL A 454 19.25 -2.06 0.53
CA VAL A 454 18.77 -3.40 0.24
C VAL A 454 19.25 -3.81 -1.13
N GLU A 455 20.42 -4.43 -1.16
CA GLU A 455 21.07 -4.93 -2.37
C GLU A 455 21.46 -6.39 -2.18
N VAL A 456 21.45 -7.17 -3.27
CA VAL A 456 22.03 -8.52 -3.27
C VAL A 456 23.54 -8.43 -3.42
N GLU A 457 24.28 -8.95 -2.45
CA GLU A 457 25.73 -9.13 -2.60
C GLU A 457 26.01 -10.24 -3.62
N GLU A 458 26.69 -9.88 -4.70
CA GLU A 458 26.99 -10.77 -5.83
C GLU A 458 27.84 -11.99 -5.44
N TRP A 459 28.63 -11.89 -4.36
CA TRP A 459 29.49 -12.97 -3.86
C TRP A 459 29.08 -13.42 -2.46
N PRO A 460 29.28 -14.70 -2.08
CA PRO A 460 29.69 -15.81 -2.93
C PRO A 460 28.55 -16.28 -3.85
N ILE A 461 28.94 -16.75 -5.04
CA ILE A 461 28.04 -17.38 -6.02
C ILE A 461 27.99 -18.88 -5.73
N ASP A 462 26.79 -19.44 -5.67
CA ASP A 462 26.61 -20.89 -5.76
C ASP A 462 26.68 -21.32 -7.24
N PHE A 463 27.84 -21.79 -7.65
CA PHE A 463 28.11 -22.17 -9.04
C PHE A 463 27.19 -23.31 -9.52
N TRP A 464 26.84 -24.27 -8.65
CA TRP A 464 26.04 -25.42 -9.04
C TRP A 464 24.59 -25.04 -9.28
N ILE A 465 24.04 -24.16 -8.44
CA ILE A 465 22.70 -23.61 -8.67
C ILE A 465 22.69 -22.78 -9.95
N LEU A 466 23.73 -21.97 -10.17
CA LEU A 466 23.84 -21.17 -11.40
C LEU A 466 23.89 -22.07 -12.65
N VAL A 467 24.67 -23.15 -12.63
CA VAL A 467 24.69 -24.15 -13.70
C VAL A 467 23.32 -24.80 -13.90
N CYS A 468 22.61 -25.16 -12.83
CA CYS A 468 21.25 -25.69 -12.89
C CYS A 468 20.29 -24.70 -13.57
N LEU A 469 20.33 -23.42 -13.21
CA LEU A 469 19.49 -22.37 -13.82
C LEU A 469 19.78 -22.17 -15.31
N PHE A 470 21.06 -22.15 -15.72
CA PHE A 470 21.43 -21.91 -17.12
C PHE A 470 21.29 -23.15 -18.02
N THR A 471 21.45 -24.35 -17.46
CA THR A 471 21.44 -25.60 -18.24
C THR A 471 20.15 -26.40 -18.12
N GLY A 472 19.31 -26.10 -17.12
CA GLY A 472 18.17 -26.91 -16.72
C GLY A 472 18.56 -28.28 -16.15
N LYS A 473 19.85 -28.52 -15.88
CA LYS A 473 20.37 -29.76 -15.30
C LYS A 473 20.80 -29.51 -13.87
N CYS A 474 19.96 -29.94 -12.94
CA CYS A 474 20.20 -29.83 -11.51
C CYS A 474 20.73 -31.16 -11.01
N TRP A 475 21.87 -31.14 -10.31
CA TRP A 475 22.64 -32.31 -9.90
C TRP A 475 22.44 -32.62 -8.42
#